data_AF-A0A529VIY0-F1
#
_entry.id   AF-A0A529VIY0-F1
#
_cell.length_a   1.000
_cell.length_b   1.000
_cell.length_c   1.000
_cell.angle_alpha   90.00
_cell.angle_beta   90.00
_cell.angle_gamma   90.00
#
_symmetry.space_group_name_H-M   'P 1'
#
loop_
_entity.id
_entity.type
_entity.pdbx_description
1 polymer ?
#
loop_
_entity_poly.entity_id
_entity_poly.type
_entity_poly.pdbx_seq_one_letter_code
_entity_poly.pdbx_strand_id
1 'polypeptide(L)' 'MTLAGVDGCKAGRITVHRAADAAPSVSVFSSFQALL' A
#
# COMPACT_ATOMS: atom_id res chain seq x y z
N MET A 1 -7.40 1.19 -9.46
CA MET A 1 -6.83 0.83 -8.14
C MET A 1 -6.26 2.12 -7.57
N THR A 2 -6.84 2.63 -6.48
CA THR A 2 -6.43 3.92 -5.91
C THR A 2 -5.69 3.66 -4.60
N LEU A 3 -4.47 4.20 -4.48
CA LEU A 3 -3.70 4.15 -3.24
C LEU A 3 -4.39 5.05 -2.22
N ALA A 4 -4.88 4.45 -1.13
CA ALA A 4 -5.53 5.18 -0.05
C ALA A 4 -4.53 5.80 0.93
N GLY A 5 -3.29 5.31 0.97
CA GLY A 5 -2.21 5.83 1.81
C GLY A 5 -0.96 4.97 1.77
N VAL A 6 0.17 5.56 2.17
CA VAL A 6 1.48 4.90 2.28
C VAL A 6 2.08 5.25 3.64
N ASP A 7 2.31 4.26 4.48
CA ASP A 7 3.00 4.43 5.78
C ASP A 7 4.39 3.80 5.76
N GLY A 8 5.35 4.45 6.42
CA GLY A 8 6.72 3.98 6.56
C GLY A 8 6.90 3.25 7.89
N CYS A 9 7.13 1.94 7.86
CA CYS A 9 7.42 1.15 9.04
C CYS A 9 8.89 0.69 9.06
N LYS A 10 9.41 0.27 10.21
CA LYS A 10 10.80 -0.22 10.37
C LYS A 10 11.16 -1.38 9.41
N ALA A 11 10.14 -2.10 8.91
CA ALA A 11 10.29 -3.25 8.00
C ALA A 11 10.03 -2.94 6.52
N GLY A 12 9.67 -1.70 6.14
CA GLY A 12 9.34 -1.34 4.76
C GLY A 12 8.21 -0.31 4.64
N ARG A 13 7.47 -0.34 3.53
CA ARG A 13 6.31 0.52 3.28
C ARG A 13 5.03 -0.31 3.18
N ILE A 14 3.97 0.15 3.83
CA ILE A 14 2.65 -0.48 3.78
C ILE A 14 1.75 0.36 2.89
N THR A 15 1.04 -0.29 1.96
CA THR A 15 0.06 0.39 1.10
C THR A 15 -1.31 -0.23 1.24
N VAL A 16 -2.30 0.64 1.35
CA VAL A 16 -3.71 0.25 1.38
C VAL A 16 -4.32 0.58 0.03
N HIS A 17 -4.87 -0.43 -0.60
CA HIS A 17 -5.55 -0.30 -1.87
C HIS A 17 -7.04 -0.30 -1.63
N ARG A 18 -7.73 0.69 -2.21
CA ARG A 18 -9.19 0.77 -2.15
C ARG A 18 -9.72 0.92 -3.57
N ALA A 19 -10.56 -0.02 -4.00
CA ALA A 19 -11.46 0.19 -5.12
C ALA A 19 -12.86 0.51 -4.56
N ALA A 20 -13.63 1.35 -5.25
CA ALA A 20 -14.88 1.90 -4.73
C ALA A 20 -15.88 0.83 -4.26
N ASP A 21 -15.87 -0.33 -4.92
CA ASP A 21 -16.79 -1.45 -4.65
C ASP A 21 -16.08 -2.74 -4.19
N ALA A 22 -14.83 -2.65 -3.73
CA ALA A 22 -14.09 -3.81 -3.22
C ALA A 22 -13.71 -3.64 -1.75
N ALA A 23 -13.60 -4.77 -1.04
CA ALA A 23 -13.02 -4.80 0.29
C ALA A 23 -11.58 -4.24 0.23
N PRO A 24 -11.16 -3.42 1.21
CA PRO A 24 -9.81 -2.88 1.24
C PRO A 24 -8.79 -4.01 1.33
N SER A 25 -7.69 -3.88 0.60
CA SER A 25 -6.57 -4.83 0.63
C SER A 25 -5.27 -4.12 0.97
N VAL A 26 -4.33 -4.87 1.54
CA VAL A 26 -3.04 -4.33 2.00
C VAL A 26 -1.91 -5.06 1.30
N SER A 27 -0.90 -4.31 0.87
CA SER A 27 0.35 -4.86 0.33
C SER A 27 1.55 -4.19 1.00
N VAL A 28 2.55 -4.99 1.35
CA VAL A 28 3.78 -4.55 2.03
C VAL A 28 4.96 -4.68 1.08
N PHE A 29 5.73 -3.61 0.95
CA PHE A 29 6.89 -3.52 0.07
C PHE A 29 8.16 -3.25 0.88
N SER A 30 9.27 -3.85 0.50
CA SER A 30 10.56 -3.67 1.17
C SER A 30 11.25 -2.34 0.84
N SER A 31 10.80 -1.61 -0.18
CA SER A 31 11.36 -0.31 -0.58
C SER A 31 10.31 0.58 -1.28
N PHE A 32 10.63 1.87 -1.45
CA PHE A 32 9.78 2.80 -2.21
C PHE A 32 9.79 2.50 -3.72
N GLN A 33 10.91 2.07 -4.29
CA GLN A 33 10.94 1.70 -5.71
C GLN A 33 10.02 0.52 -6.04
N ALA A 34 9.87 -0.43 -5.12
CA ALA A 34 8.98 -1.57 -5.31
C ALA A 34 7.48 -1.18 -5.30
N LEU A 35 7.16 0.05 -4.88
CA LEU A 35 5.80 0.60 -4.89
C LEU A 35 5.47 1.38 -6.17
N LEU A 36 6.47 1.90 -6.88
CA LEU A 36 6.29 2.70 -8.12
C LEU A 36 5.85 1.81 -9.27
#